data_AF-A0A7C4NCX8-F1
#
_entry.id   AF-A0A7C4NCX8-F1
#
_cell.length_a   1.000
_cell.length_b   1.000
_cell.length_c   1.000
_cell.angle_alpha   90.00
_cell.angle_beta   90.00
_cell.angle_gamma   90.00
#
_symmetry.space_group_name_H-M   'P 1'
#
loop_
_entity.id
_entity.type
_entity.pdbx_description
1 polymer ?
#
loop_
_entity_poly.entity_id
_entity_poly.type
_entity_poly.pdbx_seq_one_letter_code
_entity_poly.pdbx_strand_id
1 'polypeptide(L)'
;MSGGIVWIKPPSTLAKGLEQYQQKLLTAVYAVAAYVGQQMQDQARRSARWTDRTGNARSGLFFAVDGFGLPPLTGALDARQINRDSTIVSGTSDRLVLCLSHTMYYGKFLELSNGGRYAIIVSTMERNLPQLERMLKQVFR
;
A
#
# COMPACT_ATOMS: atom_id res chain seq x y z
N MET A 1 -39.38 -9.86 41.68
CA MET A 1 -37.92 -9.65 41.65
C MET A 1 -37.51 -9.66 40.19
N SER A 2 -37.18 -8.50 39.62
CA SER A 2 -36.77 -8.40 38.21
C SER A 2 -35.39 -9.03 38.06
N GLY A 3 -35.31 -10.15 37.35
CA GLY A 3 -34.06 -10.80 37.00
C GLY A 3 -33.25 -9.92 36.05
N GLY A 4 -32.41 -9.05 36.61
CA GLY A 4 -31.49 -8.21 35.87
C GLY A 4 -30.24 -8.98 35.46
N ILE A 5 -29.74 -8.73 34.25
CA ILE A 5 -28.44 -9.24 33.80
C ILE A 5 -27.34 -8.56 34.64
N VAL A 6 -26.56 -9.35 35.37
CA VAL A 6 -25.38 -8.87 36.12
C VAL A 6 -24.14 -9.16 35.30
N TRP A 7 -23.48 -8.10 34.83
CA TRP A 7 -22.23 -8.21 34.09
C TRP A 7 -21.06 -8.48 35.03
N ILE A 8 -20.40 -9.64 34.89
CA ILE A 8 -19.19 -9.99 35.65
C ILE A 8 -17.99 -9.14 35.18
N LYS A 9 -17.95 -8.80 33.89
CA LYS A 9 -17.06 -7.78 33.32
C LYS A 9 -17.90 -6.71 32.65
N PRO A 10 -17.70 -5.42 32.97
CA PRO A 10 -18.50 -4.38 32.36
C PRO A 10 -18.24 -4.31 30.85
N PRO A 11 -19.26 -4.00 30.03
CA PRO A 11 -19.12 -3.90 28.57
C PRO A 11 -18.00 -2.94 28.12
N SER A 12 -17.66 -1.93 28.92
CA SER A 12 -16.56 -1.00 28.65
C SER A 12 -15.19 -1.65 28.58
N THR A 13 -14.96 -2.76 29.30
CA THR A 13 -13.70 -3.52 29.21
C THR A 13 -13.57 -4.21 27.86
N LEU A 14 -14.69 -4.71 27.31
CA LEU A 14 -14.71 -5.31 25.96
C LEU A 14 -14.46 -4.25 24.89
N ALA A 15 -15.10 -3.07 25.01
CA ALA A 15 -14.90 -1.97 24.09
C ALA A 15 -13.41 -1.56 24.00
N LYS A 16 -12.75 -1.36 25.15
CA LYS A 16 -11.31 -1.04 25.19
C LYS A 16 -10.44 -2.15 24.58
N GLY A 17 -10.77 -3.41 24.85
CA GLY A 17 -10.04 -4.54 24.27
C GLY A 17 -10.18 -4.61 22.74
N LEU A 18 -11.38 -4.33 22.23
CA LEU A 18 -11.66 -4.28 20.80
C LEU A 18 -10.92 -3.13 20.11
N GLU A 19 -10.93 -1.93 20.70
CA GLU A 19 -10.19 -0.77 20.19
C GLU A 19 -8.69 -1.05 20.08
N GLN A 20 -8.09 -1.66 21.11
CA GLN A 20 -6.68 -2.05 21.10
C GLN A 20 -6.39 -3.11 20.04
N TYR A 21 -7.29 -4.08 19.88
CA TYR A 21 -7.16 -5.11 18.84
C TYR A 21 -7.25 -4.50 17.43
N GLN A 22 -8.23 -3.61 17.20
CA GLN A 22 -8.39 -2.87 15.95
C GLN A 22 -7.11 -2.11 15.63
N GLN A 23 -6.55 -1.34 16.57
CA GLN A 23 -5.33 -0.56 16.32
C GLN A 23 -4.15 -1.45 15.92
N LYS A 24 -3.97 -2.59 16.61
CA LYS A 24 -2.90 -3.56 16.27
C LYS A 24 -3.12 -4.17 14.89
N LEU A 25 -4.36 -4.53 14.58
CA LEU A 25 -4.73 -5.12 13.30
C LEU A 25 -4.47 -4.17 12.14
N LEU A 26 -4.95 -2.92 12.23
CA LEU A 26 -4.73 -1.90 11.21
C LEU A 26 -3.23 -1.60 11.03
N THR A 27 -2.47 -1.54 12.12
CA THR A 27 -1.00 -1.37 12.09
C THR A 27 -0.31 -2.56 11.40
N ALA A 28 -0.74 -3.79 11.65
CA ALA A 28 -0.18 -4.98 11.02
C ALA A 28 -0.47 -5.02 9.51
N VAL A 29 -1.71 -4.72 9.10
CA VAL A 29 -2.11 -4.61 7.69
C VAL A 29 -1.29 -3.52 6.98
N TYR A 30 -1.11 -2.36 7.63
CA TYR A 30 -0.28 -1.27 7.14
C TYR A 30 1.18 -1.69 6.93
N ALA A 31 1.77 -2.39 7.90
CA ALA A 31 3.14 -2.90 7.82
C ALA A 31 3.31 -3.93 6.69
N VAL A 32 2.34 -4.83 6.50
CA VAL A 32 2.35 -5.79 5.38
C VAL A 32 2.33 -5.06 4.04
N ALA A 33 1.45 -4.07 3.87
CA ALA A 33 1.39 -3.28 2.64
C ALA A 33 2.70 -2.54 2.37
N ALA A 34 3.31 -1.95 3.41
CA ALA A 34 4.59 -1.26 3.29
C ALA A 34 5.72 -2.22 2.86
N TYR A 35 5.78 -3.41 3.46
CA TYR A 35 6.77 -4.42 3.13
C TYR A 35 6.66 -4.87 1.67
N VAL A 36 5.45 -5.23 1.22
CA VAL A 36 5.25 -5.66 -0.17
C VAL A 36 5.45 -4.50 -1.14
N GLY A 37 5.01 -3.29 -0.79
CA GLY A 37 5.25 -2.09 -1.59
C GLY A 37 6.74 -1.84 -1.84
N GLN A 38 7.58 -2.01 -0.82
CA GLN A 38 9.02 -1.93 -0.99
C GLN A 38 9.56 -2.99 -1.95
N GLN A 39 9.10 -4.24 -1.83
CA GLN A 39 9.48 -5.31 -2.76
C GLN A 39 9.04 -5.00 -4.20
N MET A 40 7.84 -4.45 -4.38
CA MET A 40 7.34 -3.99 -5.68
C MET A 40 8.25 -2.91 -6.27
N GLN A 41 8.61 -1.87 -5.50
CA GLN A 41 9.53 -0.83 -5.95
C GLN A 41 10.87 -1.41 -6.39
N ASP A 42 11.47 -2.26 -5.57
CA ASP A 42 12.78 -2.87 -5.86
C ASP A 42 12.73 -3.78 -7.09
N GLN A 43 11.66 -4.57 -7.22
CA GLN A 43 11.44 -5.41 -8.39
C GLN A 43 11.24 -4.57 -9.65
N ALA A 44 10.43 -3.52 -9.60
CA ALA A 44 10.17 -2.65 -10.75
C ALA A 44 11.49 -2.01 -11.24
N ARG A 45 12.33 -1.51 -10.32
CA ARG A 45 13.65 -0.95 -10.61
C ARG A 45 14.61 -1.95 -11.25
N ARG A 46 14.56 -3.22 -10.83
CA ARG A 46 15.43 -4.29 -11.35
C ARG A 46 14.97 -4.87 -12.69
N SER A 47 13.66 -4.99 -12.90
CA SER A 47 13.07 -5.73 -14.03
C SER A 47 12.53 -4.86 -15.17
N ALA A 48 12.61 -3.54 -15.04
CA ALA A 48 12.28 -2.59 -16.11
C ALA A 48 13.04 -2.90 -17.42
N ARG A 49 12.29 -3.18 -18.49
CA ARG A 49 12.80 -3.66 -19.80
C ARG A 49 13.36 -2.56 -20.69
N TRP A 50 13.02 -1.30 -20.43
CA TRP A 50 13.52 -0.16 -21.18
C TRP A 50 14.95 0.20 -20.73
N THR A 51 15.72 0.78 -21.64
CA THR A 51 17.09 1.24 -21.36
C THR A 51 17.05 2.56 -20.61
N ASP A 52 17.60 2.60 -19.39
CA ASP A 52 17.73 3.83 -18.62
C ASP A 52 19.04 4.55 -19.00
N ARG A 53 18.96 5.61 -19.78
CA ARG A 53 20.16 6.36 -20.22
C ARG A 53 20.63 7.39 -19.20
N THR A 54 19.75 7.88 -18.33
CA THR A 54 20.04 8.96 -17.38
C THR A 54 19.95 8.53 -15.92
N GLY A 55 19.42 7.33 -15.65
CA GLY A 55 19.13 6.84 -14.29
C GLY A 55 17.83 7.39 -13.70
N ASN A 56 17.23 8.41 -14.32
CA ASN A 56 16.05 9.09 -13.79
C ASN A 56 14.80 8.23 -13.86
N ALA A 57 14.65 7.43 -14.91
CA ALA A 57 13.46 6.61 -15.09
C ALA A 57 13.39 5.50 -14.03
N ARG A 58 14.51 4.87 -13.66
CA ARG A 58 14.52 3.80 -12.63
C ARG A 58 14.41 4.41 -11.25
N SER A 59 15.21 5.45 -10.98
CA SER A 59 15.20 6.12 -9.68
C SER A 59 13.84 6.75 -9.37
N GLY A 60 13.12 7.17 -10.42
CA GLY A 60 11.77 7.71 -10.33
C GLY A 60 10.66 6.70 -10.08
N LEU A 61 10.92 5.38 -10.07
CA LEU A 61 9.95 4.37 -9.65
C LEU A 61 9.88 4.33 -8.12
N PHE A 62 8.68 4.42 -7.56
CA PHE A 62 8.47 4.43 -6.12
C PHE A 62 7.17 3.78 -5.70
N PHE A 63 7.11 3.36 -4.44
CA PHE A 63 5.86 2.97 -3.77
C PHE A 63 5.46 3.99 -2.69
N ALA A 64 4.17 4.02 -2.40
CA ALA A 64 3.61 4.75 -1.27
C ALA A 64 2.49 3.93 -0.61
N VAL A 65 2.41 4.03 0.72
CA VAL A 65 1.31 3.49 1.53
C VAL A 65 0.72 4.62 2.36
N ASP A 66 -0.60 4.75 2.33
CA ASP A 66 -1.34 5.78 3.07
C ASP A 66 -2.68 5.22 3.55
N GLY A 67 -3.08 5.54 4.79
CA GLY A 67 -4.36 5.10 5.36
C GLY A 67 -4.32 4.75 6.84
N PHE A 68 -5.50 4.37 7.34
CA PHE A 68 -5.79 4.03 8.75
C PHE A 68 -5.43 5.12 9.76
N GLY A 69 -5.34 6.39 9.31
CA GLY A 69 -4.89 7.50 10.15
C GLY A 69 -3.41 7.38 10.57
N LEU A 70 -2.65 6.48 9.95
CA LEU A 70 -1.22 6.31 10.19
C LEU A 70 -0.42 7.27 9.29
N PRO A 71 0.79 7.70 9.70
CA PRO A 71 1.65 8.51 8.86
C PRO A 71 1.96 7.77 7.54
N PRO A 72 1.88 8.44 6.38
CA PRO A 72 2.15 7.79 5.11
C PRO A 72 3.62 7.34 5.03
N LEU A 73 3.84 6.15 4.47
CA LEU A 73 5.16 5.59 4.22
C LEU A 73 5.44 5.66 2.73
N THR A 74 6.58 6.26 2.38
CA THR A 74 7.01 6.41 1.00
C THR A 74 8.41 5.87 0.83
N GLY A 75 8.62 5.07 -0.21
CA GLY A 75 9.88 4.37 -0.44
C GLY A 75 11.02 5.25 -0.97
N ALA A 76 10.75 6.53 -1.30
CA ALA A 76 11.76 7.53 -1.71
C ALA A 76 11.18 8.93 -2.04
N LEU A 77 9.86 9.14 -2.05
CA LEU A 77 9.23 10.37 -2.57
C LEU A 77 7.92 10.66 -1.84
N ASP A 78 7.68 11.91 -1.44
CA ASP A 78 6.43 12.31 -0.79
C ASP A 78 5.21 11.91 -1.64
N ALA A 79 4.26 11.19 -1.05
CA ALA A 79 3.07 10.67 -1.75
C ALA A 79 2.23 11.79 -2.37
N ARG A 80 2.43 13.04 -1.91
CA ARG A 80 1.81 14.24 -2.49
C ARG A 80 2.39 14.65 -3.86
N GLN A 81 3.54 14.10 -4.26
CA GLN A 81 4.22 14.39 -5.54
C GLN A 81 3.97 13.33 -6.63
N ILE A 82 2.98 12.45 -6.45
CA ILE A 82 2.51 11.56 -7.53
C ILE A 82 2.01 12.45 -8.68
N ASN A 83 2.37 12.10 -9.93
CA ASN A 83 2.01 12.82 -11.15
C ASN A 83 0.67 13.55 -11.04
N ARG A 84 0.68 14.89 -11.26
CA ARG A 84 -0.47 15.80 -11.08
C ARG A 84 -1.71 15.44 -11.92
N ASP A 85 -1.56 14.51 -12.87
CA ASP A 85 -2.62 14.01 -13.76
C ASP A 85 -3.34 12.76 -13.20
N SER A 86 -2.87 12.18 -12.10
CA SER A 86 -3.54 11.06 -11.43
C SER A 86 -4.28 11.56 -10.19
N THR A 87 -5.56 11.23 -10.09
CA THR A 87 -6.35 11.49 -8.89
C THR A 87 -5.63 10.86 -7.69
N ILE A 88 -5.17 11.71 -6.76
CA ILE A 88 -4.54 11.25 -5.52
C ILE A 88 -5.64 10.57 -4.71
N VAL A 89 -5.63 9.24 -4.72
CA VAL A 89 -6.42 8.46 -3.79
C VAL A 89 -5.61 8.41 -2.50
N SER A 90 -5.91 9.33 -1.58
CA SER A 90 -5.34 9.28 -0.23
C SER A 90 -6.08 8.23 0.60
N GLY A 91 -5.37 7.62 1.54
CA GLY A 91 -6.00 6.78 2.54
C GLY A 91 -6.86 7.58 3.51
N THR A 92 -7.72 6.88 4.25
CA THR A 92 -8.60 7.42 5.29
C THR A 92 -8.51 6.52 6.52
N SER A 93 -9.20 6.84 7.62
CA SER A 93 -9.20 6.02 8.83
C SER A 93 -9.69 4.57 8.60
N ASP A 94 -10.46 4.33 7.55
CA ASP A 94 -11.04 3.05 7.15
C ASP A 94 -10.52 2.52 5.80
N ARG A 95 -9.71 3.30 5.07
CA ARG A 95 -9.16 2.93 3.76
C ARG A 95 -7.65 2.95 3.77
N LEU A 96 -7.05 1.85 3.34
CA LEU A 96 -5.64 1.78 2.98
C LEU A 96 -5.46 1.90 1.47
N VAL A 97 -4.44 2.64 1.06
CA VAL A 97 -3.99 2.76 -0.32
C VAL A 97 -2.54 2.33 -0.38
N LEU A 98 -2.25 1.34 -1.24
CA LEU A 98 -0.90 0.98 -1.67
C LEU A 98 -0.77 1.36 -3.14
N CYS A 99 0.24 2.16 -3.47
CA CYS A 99 0.49 2.68 -4.81
C CYS A 99 1.90 2.30 -5.27
N LEU A 100 2.04 1.98 -6.55
CA LEU A 100 3.30 1.88 -7.27
C LEU A 100 3.23 2.83 -8.47
N SER A 101 4.15 3.79 -8.56
CA SER A 101 4.11 4.84 -9.59
C SER A 101 5.51 5.25 -10.04
N HIS A 102 5.56 6.16 -11.01
CA HIS A 102 6.77 6.81 -11.47
C HIS A 102 6.62 8.34 -11.46
N THR A 103 7.72 9.07 -11.27
CA THR A 103 7.73 10.54 -11.30
C THR A 103 7.78 11.13 -12.70
N MET A 104 8.22 10.35 -13.70
CA MET A 104 8.47 10.89 -15.02
C MET A 104 7.19 11.07 -15.83
N TYR A 105 6.94 12.25 -16.40
CA TYR A 105 5.75 12.50 -17.24
C TYR A 105 5.59 11.44 -18.36
N TYR A 106 6.69 11.06 -19.02
CA TYR A 106 6.66 10.11 -20.12
C TYR A 106 6.45 8.65 -19.68
N GLY A 107 6.49 8.32 -18.39
CA GLY A 107 6.35 6.92 -17.96
C GLY A 107 4.98 6.32 -18.29
N LYS A 108 3.95 7.15 -18.47
CA LYS A 108 2.64 6.71 -19.00
C LYS A 108 2.77 6.02 -20.37
N PHE A 109 3.67 6.50 -21.23
CA PHE A 109 3.93 5.88 -22.54
C PHE A 109 4.70 4.58 -22.41
N LEU A 110 5.53 4.40 -21.36
CA LEU A 110 6.17 3.11 -21.08
C LEU A 110 5.13 2.04 -20.73
N GLU A 111 4.03 2.42 -20.08
CA GLU A 111 2.92 1.53 -19.74
C GLU A 111 1.97 1.26 -20.91
N LEU A 112 1.64 2.28 -21.72
CA LEU A 112 0.55 2.17 -22.71
C LEU A 112 1.02 1.98 -24.17
N SER A 113 2.20 2.45 -24.54
CA SER A 113 2.67 2.39 -25.93
C SER A 113 3.24 1.01 -26.28
N ASN A 114 3.39 0.72 -27.58
CA ASN A 114 3.96 -0.53 -28.10
C ASN A 114 3.25 -1.79 -27.54
N GLY A 115 1.92 -1.71 -27.33
CA GLY A 115 1.13 -2.81 -26.78
C GLY A 115 1.52 -3.20 -25.35
N GLY A 116 2.04 -2.27 -24.54
CA GLY A 116 2.48 -2.55 -23.17
C GLY A 116 3.78 -3.35 -23.07
N ARG A 117 4.56 -3.48 -24.15
CA ARG A 117 5.84 -4.22 -24.17
C ARG A 117 6.83 -3.77 -23.08
N TYR A 118 6.73 -2.51 -22.68
CA TYR A 118 7.60 -1.85 -21.69
C TYR A 118 6.90 -1.59 -20.34
N ALA A 119 5.67 -2.07 -20.17
CA ALA A 119 4.88 -1.87 -18.96
C ALA A 119 5.53 -2.56 -17.75
N ILE A 120 5.75 -1.80 -16.68
CA ILE A 120 6.41 -2.28 -15.46
C ILE A 120 5.53 -2.19 -14.23
N ILE A 121 4.65 -1.19 -14.14
CA ILE A 121 3.82 -0.95 -12.96
C ILE A 121 2.82 -2.08 -12.76
N VAL A 122 1.90 -2.27 -13.71
CA VAL A 122 0.83 -3.29 -13.58
C VAL A 122 1.42 -4.68 -13.45
N SER A 123 2.40 -5.00 -14.28
CA SER A 123 3.04 -6.31 -14.26
C SER A 123 3.76 -6.60 -12.94
N THR A 124 4.30 -5.58 -12.27
CA THR A 124 4.94 -5.75 -10.95
C THR A 124 3.91 -5.87 -9.84
N MET A 125 2.81 -5.12 -9.90
CA MET A 125 1.71 -5.27 -8.94
C MET A 125 1.12 -6.69 -9.01
N GLU A 126 0.79 -7.18 -10.21
CA GLU A 126 0.22 -8.52 -10.41
C GLU A 126 1.14 -9.62 -9.90
N ARG A 127 2.46 -9.51 -10.15
CA ARG A 127 3.44 -10.50 -9.65
C ARG A 127 3.53 -10.55 -8.13
N ASN A 128 3.28 -9.44 -7.43
CA ASN A 128 3.37 -9.37 -5.98
C ASN A 128 2.03 -9.57 -5.26
N LEU A 129 0.91 -9.50 -5.99
CA LEU A 129 -0.43 -9.64 -5.42
C LEU A 129 -0.64 -10.95 -4.63
N PRO A 130 -0.21 -12.14 -5.13
CA PRO A 130 -0.38 -13.38 -4.37
C PRO A 130 0.37 -13.39 -3.03
N GLN A 131 1.51 -12.70 -2.95
CA GLN A 131 2.25 -12.56 -1.70
C GLN A 131 1.55 -11.62 -0.74
N LEU A 132 1.07 -10.47 -1.23
CA LEU A 132 0.29 -9.53 -0.43
C LEU A 132 -0.93 -10.23 0.19
N GLU A 133 -1.73 -10.93 -0.62
CA GLU A 133 -2.89 -11.67 -0.15
C GLU A 133 -2.54 -12.71 0.91
N ARG A 134 -1.45 -13.45 0.72
CA ARG A 134 -0.99 -14.46 1.68
C ARG A 134 -0.62 -13.83 3.02
N MET A 135 0.14 -12.73 3.00
CA MET A 135 0.57 -12.04 4.22
C MET A 135 -0.61 -11.38 4.93
N LEU A 136 -1.55 -10.80 4.19
CA LEU A 136 -2.78 -10.27 4.77
C LEU A 136 -3.59 -11.37 5.45
N LYS A 137 -3.79 -12.52 4.81
CA LYS A 137 -4.47 -13.68 5.43
C LYS A 137 -3.79 -14.16 6.71
N GLN A 138 -2.46 -14.04 6.81
CA GLN A 138 -1.72 -14.39 8.04
C GLN A 138 -1.95 -13.41 9.19
N VAL A 139 -2.25 -12.14 8.89
CA VAL A 139 -2.55 -11.13 9.93
C VAL A 139 -3.90 -11.40 10.61
N PHE A 140 -4.87 -11.95 9.88
CA PHE A 140 -6.21 -12.25 10.40
C PHE A 140 -6.34 -13.67 10.99
N ARG A 141 -5.26 -14.44 11.02
CA ARG A 141 -5.25 -15.81 11.55
C ARG A 141 -4.95 -15.81 13.04
#